data_AF-A0A843CS49-F1
#
_entry.id   AF-A0A843CS49-F1
#
_cell.length_a   1.000
_cell.length_b   1.000
_cell.length_c   1.000
_cell.angle_alpha   90.00
_cell.angle_beta   90.00
_cell.angle_gamma   90.00
#
_symmetry.space_group_name_H-M   'P 1'
#
loop_
_entity.id
_entity.type
_entity.pdbx_description
1 polymer ?
#
loop_
_entity_poly.entity_id
_entity_poly.type
_entity_poly.pdbx_seq_one_letter_code
_entity_poly.pdbx_strand_id
1 'polypeptide(L)'
;PRWPGIGSSYPSKDIPVRMIADQKIDPAILSEARSALSRTEIGVLPRVSVAMALNESLAGLCFPGLNDQIDFGAGFIGTDPSFIAWCTDLFQEYWSKSRKIDSLSEL
;
A
#
# COMPACT_ATOMS: atom_id res chain seq x y z
N PRO A 1 -4.17 21.36 13.95
CA PRO A 1 -4.29 19.89 14.08
C PRO A 1 -3.09 19.20 13.41
N ARG A 2 -2.16 18.68 14.21
CA ARG A 2 -1.05 17.85 13.73
C ARG A 2 -1.62 16.49 13.34
N TRP A 3 -1.59 16.19 12.05
CA TRP A 3 -1.90 14.86 11.54
C TRP A 3 -0.78 13.92 11.99
N PRO A 4 -1.07 12.78 12.63
CA PRO A 4 -0.05 11.77 12.84
C PRO A 4 0.41 11.32 11.44
N GLY A 5 1.73 11.31 11.24
CA GLY A 5 2.33 10.97 9.96
C GLY A 5 1.79 9.66 9.39
N ILE A 6 1.85 9.57 8.07
CA ILE A 6 1.60 8.38 7.25
C ILE A 6 1.94 7.11 8.05
N GLY A 7 0.91 6.29 8.30
CA GLY A 7 1.08 4.88 8.66
C GLY A 7 1.62 4.60 10.06
N SER A 8 0.90 4.98 11.13
CA SER A 8 0.98 4.15 12.35
C SER A 8 0.23 2.84 12.08
N SER A 9 0.93 1.81 11.61
CA SER A 9 0.39 0.45 11.62
C SER A 9 0.01 0.12 13.06
N TYR A 10 -1.25 -0.25 13.30
CA TYR A 10 -1.64 -0.78 14.61
C TYR A 10 -0.70 -1.94 14.96
N PRO A 11 -0.15 -2.01 16.18
CA PRO A 11 0.87 -2.99 16.58
C PRO A 11 0.33 -4.43 16.74
N SER A 12 -0.76 -4.76 16.05
CA SER A 12 -1.31 -6.10 16.00
C SER A 12 -0.50 -6.92 15.01
N LYS A 13 0.37 -7.79 15.56
CA LYS A 13 1.22 -8.71 14.80
C LYS A 13 0.43 -9.80 14.05
N ASP A 14 -0.87 -9.89 14.27
CA ASP A 14 -1.72 -10.96 13.74
C ASP A 14 -2.55 -10.55 12.51
N ILE A 15 -2.56 -9.27 12.14
CA ILE A 15 -3.31 -8.80 10.99
C ILE A 15 -2.56 -9.19 9.71
N PRO A 16 -3.18 -9.94 8.78
CA PRO A 16 -2.58 -10.20 7.49
C PRO A 16 -2.52 -8.89 6.68
N VAL A 17 -1.34 -8.56 6.19
CA VAL A 17 -1.12 -7.37 5.36
C VAL A 17 -0.74 -7.79 3.96
N ARG A 18 -1.38 -7.19 2.97
CA ARG A 18 -0.96 -7.29 1.57
C ARG A 18 -0.40 -5.97 1.11
N MET A 19 0.81 -6.00 0.57
CA MET A 19 1.48 -4.81 0.08
C MET A 19 1.82 -4.97 -1.40
N ILE A 20 1.54 -3.92 -2.18
CA ILE A 20 1.98 -3.83 -3.57
C ILE A 20 3.03 -2.75 -3.66
N ALA A 21 4.18 -3.09 -4.21
CA ALA A 21 5.27 -2.16 -4.45
C ALA A 21 5.63 -2.08 -5.93
N ASP A 22 6.25 -0.97 -6.32
CA ASP A 22 6.92 -0.86 -7.61
C ASP A 22 8.11 -1.85 -7.65
N GLN A 23 8.36 -2.47 -8.79
CA GLN A 23 9.49 -3.38 -8.98
C GLN A 23 10.84 -2.71 -8.72
N LYS A 24 10.94 -1.39 -8.89
CA LYS A 24 12.15 -0.61 -8.64
C LYS A 24 12.33 -0.18 -7.18
N ILE A 25 11.46 -0.60 -6.28
CA ILE A 25 11.56 -0.26 -4.86
C ILE A 25 12.88 -0.78 -4.28
N ASP A 26 13.47 -0.01 -3.37
CA ASP A 26 14.67 -0.42 -2.65
C ASP A 26 14.38 -1.69 -1.84
N PRO A 27 15.13 -2.79 -2.04
CA PRO A 27 14.98 -4.02 -1.27
C PRO A 27 15.09 -3.81 0.25
N ALA A 28 15.83 -2.81 0.71
CA ALA A 28 15.93 -2.48 2.14
C ALA A 28 14.58 -2.06 2.73
N ILE A 29 13.79 -1.28 1.98
CA ILE A 29 12.44 -0.85 2.40
C ILE A 29 11.51 -2.06 2.52
N LEU A 30 11.60 -3.01 1.58
CA LEU A 30 10.81 -4.23 1.62
C LEU A 30 11.21 -5.14 2.79
N SER A 31 12.51 -5.23 3.08
CA SER A 31 13.03 -5.96 4.24
C SER A 31 12.52 -5.37 5.55
N GLU A 32 12.54 -4.04 5.68
CA GLU A 32 11.99 -3.34 6.85
C GLU A 32 10.49 -3.59 7.00
N ALA A 33 9.71 -3.46 5.93
CA ALA A 33 8.27 -3.72 5.93
C ALA A 33 7.94 -5.15 6.37
N ARG A 34 8.66 -6.16 5.85
CA ARG A 34 8.51 -7.57 6.29
C ARG A 34 8.89 -7.76 7.75
N SER A 35 9.92 -7.07 8.25
CA SER A 35 10.34 -7.19 9.64
C SER A 35 9.33 -6.59 10.63
N ALA A 36 8.65 -5.52 10.23
CA ALA A 36 7.63 -4.85 11.04
C ALA A 36 6.30 -5.60 11.05
N LEU A 37 5.99 -6.35 9.98
CA LEU A 37 4.70 -6.98 9.74
C LEU A 37 4.86 -8.51 9.55
N SER A 38 4.62 -9.27 10.61
CA SER A 38 4.87 -10.72 10.68
C SER A 38 4.06 -11.58 9.71
N ARG A 39 2.93 -11.08 9.20
CA ARG A 39 2.07 -11.79 8.22
C ARG A 39 1.87 -10.95 6.96
N THR A 40 2.95 -10.77 6.19
CA THR A 40 2.94 -9.93 4.99
C THR A 40 3.07 -10.73 3.71
N GLU A 41 2.11 -10.55 2.80
CA GLU A 41 2.23 -10.93 1.40
C GLU A 41 2.66 -9.71 0.57
N ILE A 42 3.65 -9.89 -0.31
CA ILE A 42 4.15 -8.79 -1.17
C ILE A 42 3.91 -9.15 -2.62
N GLY A 43 3.28 -8.22 -3.34
CA GLY A 43 3.19 -8.22 -4.79
C GLY A 43 4.05 -7.09 -5.36
N VAL A 44 4.68 -7.33 -6.51
CA VAL A 44 5.38 -6.28 -7.27
C VAL A 44 4.75 -6.07 -8.64
N LEU A 45 4.70 -4.81 -9.05
CA LEU A 45 4.27 -4.38 -10.38
C LEU A 45 5.36 -3.52 -11.03
N PRO A 46 5.49 -3.52 -12.37
CA PRO A 46 6.45 -2.64 -13.07
C PRO A 46 6.23 -1.15 -12.81
N ARG A 47 4.99 -0.77 -12.46
CA ARG A 47 4.61 0.58 -12.05
C ARG A 47 3.39 0.54 -11.14
N VAL A 48 3.43 1.27 -10.03
CA VAL A 48 2.25 1.55 -9.18
C VAL A 48 1.93 3.04 -9.31
N SER A 49 0.74 3.37 -9.81
CA SER A 49 0.38 4.76 -10.14
C SER A 49 -0.43 5.47 -9.05
N VAL A 50 -0.53 4.90 -7.85
CA VAL A 50 -1.23 5.51 -6.71
C VAL A 50 -0.55 5.12 -5.41
N ALA A 51 -0.61 5.97 -4.38
CA ALA A 51 -0.31 5.54 -3.01
C ALA A 51 -1.62 5.32 -2.27
N MET A 52 -1.81 4.12 -1.73
CA MET A 52 -3.06 3.73 -1.09
C MET A 52 -2.78 2.98 0.20
N ALA A 53 -3.59 3.25 1.22
CA ALA A 53 -3.67 2.45 2.43
C ALA A 53 -5.14 2.29 2.79
N LEU A 54 -5.59 1.05 3.01
CA LEU A 54 -6.97 0.78 3.39
C LEU A 54 -7.10 -0.38 4.36
N ASN A 55 -8.21 -0.39 5.07
CA ASN A 55 -8.75 -1.53 5.81
C ASN A 55 -10.28 -1.55 5.64
N GLU A 56 -10.97 -2.39 6.41
CA GLU A 56 -12.43 -2.57 6.34
C GLU A 56 -13.24 -1.31 6.72
N SER A 57 -12.60 -0.32 7.34
CA SER A 57 -13.25 0.86 7.94
C SER A 57 -12.76 2.21 7.41
N LEU A 58 -11.60 2.25 6.77
CA LEU A 58 -10.94 3.48 6.33
C LEU A 58 -10.13 3.21 5.06
N ALA A 59 -10.22 4.12 4.11
CA ALA A 59 -9.33 4.15 2.95
C ALA A 59 -8.70 5.53 2.80
N GLY A 60 -7.43 5.53 2.38
CA GLY A 60 -6.67 6.70 1.97
C GLY A 60 -6.03 6.47 0.61
N LEU A 61 -6.08 7.46 -0.26
CA LEU A 61 -5.57 7.38 -1.64
C LEU A 61 -4.97 8.72 -2.08
N CYS A 62 -3.75 8.68 -2.58
CA CYS A 62 -3.08 9.80 -3.23
C CYS A 62 -2.76 9.44 -4.69
N PHE A 63 -2.91 10.42 -5.57
CA PHE A 63 -2.62 10.28 -7.00
C PHE A 63 -1.26 10.92 -7.34
N PRO A 64 -0.67 10.58 -8.49
CA PRO A 64 0.50 11.26 -9.00
C PRO A 64 0.16 12.71 -9.35
N GLY A 65 1.07 13.62 -9.04
CA GLY A 65 1.07 14.96 -9.60
C GLY A 65 1.52 14.98 -11.06
N LEU A 66 1.66 16.18 -11.61
CA LEU A 66 2.05 16.40 -13.01
C LEU A 66 3.47 15.90 -13.35
N ASN A 67 4.30 15.61 -12.35
CA ASN A 67 5.65 15.10 -12.48
C ASN A 67 5.74 13.57 -12.30
N ASP A 68 4.61 12.87 -12.34
CA ASP A 68 4.49 11.42 -12.07
C ASP A 68 4.91 10.97 -10.66
N GLN A 69 5.26 11.90 -9.76
CA GLN A 69 5.49 11.58 -8.35
C GLN A 69 4.18 11.64 -7.59
N ILE A 70 3.99 10.73 -6.62
CA ILE A 70 2.81 10.77 -5.76
C ILE A 70 2.75 12.10 -5.03
N ASP A 71 1.65 12.81 -5.19
CA ASP A 71 1.35 14.01 -4.44
C ASP A 71 0.71 13.62 -3.09
N PHE A 72 1.53 13.55 -2.05
CA PHE A 72 1.04 13.30 -0.68
C PHE A 72 0.37 14.54 -0.04
N GLY A 73 0.43 15.71 -0.69
CA GLY A 73 -0.23 16.94 -0.24
C GLY A 73 -1.70 16.98 -0.63
N ALA A 74 -2.12 16.22 -1.64
CA ALA A 74 -3.49 16.13 -2.12
C ALA A 74 -3.94 14.67 -2.25
N GLY A 75 -4.96 14.30 -1.47
CA GLY A 75 -5.49 12.94 -1.48
C GLY A 75 -6.92 12.87 -0.96
N PHE A 76 -7.49 11.69 -1.07
CA PHE A 76 -8.80 11.35 -0.55
C PHE A 76 -8.63 10.44 0.67
N ILE A 77 -9.31 10.78 1.76
CA ILE A 77 -9.41 9.93 2.95
C ILE A 77 -10.89 9.85 3.27
N GLY A 78 -11.40 8.64 3.48
CA GLY A 78 -12.83 8.46 3.69
C GLY A 78 -13.17 7.15 4.37
N THR A 79 -14.30 7.19 5.09
CA THR A 79 -14.95 6.05 5.73
C THR A 79 -16.27 5.70 5.02
N ASP A 80 -16.57 6.31 3.87
CA ASP A 80 -17.75 6.01 3.08
C ASP A 80 -17.65 4.57 2.52
N PRO A 81 -18.66 3.71 2.71
CA PRO A 81 -18.61 2.33 2.25
C PRO A 81 -18.39 2.19 0.73
N SER A 82 -18.93 3.11 -0.08
CA SER A 82 -18.77 3.08 -1.53
C SER A 82 -17.33 3.44 -1.92
N PHE A 83 -16.72 4.42 -1.24
CA PHE A 83 -15.32 4.78 -1.43
C PHE A 83 -14.37 3.65 -1.01
N ILE A 84 -14.62 3.00 0.13
CA ILE A 84 -13.83 1.84 0.59
C ILE A 84 -13.94 0.68 -0.39
N ALA A 85 -15.14 0.36 -0.87
CA ALA A 85 -15.37 -0.69 -1.86
C ALA A 85 -14.59 -0.39 -3.16
N TRP A 86 -14.67 0.83 -3.66
CA TRP A 86 -13.94 1.22 -4.87
C TRP A 86 -12.42 1.13 -4.71
N CYS A 87 -11.86 1.60 -3.57
CA CYS A 87 -10.43 1.45 -3.27
C CYS A 87 -10.04 -0.04 -3.16
N THR A 88 -10.92 -0.87 -2.59
CA THR A 88 -10.71 -2.32 -2.49
C THR A 88 -10.65 -2.95 -3.87
N ASP A 89 -11.59 -2.64 -4.76
CA ASP A 89 -11.61 -3.15 -6.13
C ASP A 89 -10.34 -2.74 -6.90
N LEU A 90 -9.92 -1.48 -6.76
CA LEU A 90 -8.69 -0.98 -7.36
C LEU A 90 -7.46 -1.73 -6.83
N PHE A 91 -7.39 -1.97 -5.51
CA PHE A 91 -6.33 -2.77 -4.91
C PHE A 91 -6.32 -4.20 -5.45
N GLN A 92 -7.47 -4.86 -5.53
CA GLN A 92 -7.58 -6.24 -6.03
C GLN A 92 -7.15 -6.34 -7.50
N GLU A 93 -7.48 -5.35 -8.32
CA GLU A 93 -7.05 -5.28 -9.72
C GLU A 93 -5.53 -5.17 -9.86
N TYR A 94 -4.88 -4.38 -9.00
CA TYR A 94 -3.41 -4.31 -8.97
C TYR A 94 -2.82 -5.61 -8.42
N TRP A 95 -3.46 -6.17 -7.39
CA TRP A 95 -3.02 -7.39 -6.72
C TRP A 95 -3.04 -8.59 -7.69
N SER A 96 -4.08 -8.73 -8.50
CA SER A 96 -4.23 -9.82 -9.47
C SER A 96 -3.14 -9.80 -10.55
N LYS A 97 -2.67 -8.60 -10.92
CA LYS A 97 -1.61 -8.38 -11.92
C LYS A 97 -0.19 -8.46 -11.36
N SER A 98 -0.04 -8.40 -10.04
CA SER A 98 1.27 -8.35 -9.39
C SER A 98 1.95 -9.72 -9.33
N ARG A 99 3.27 -9.75 -9.53
CA ARG A 99 4.11 -10.92 -9.27
C ARG A 99 4.30 -11.06 -7.76
N LYS A 100 3.94 -12.22 -7.20
CA LYS A 100 4.11 -12.49 -5.76
C LYS A 100 5.58 -12.76 -5.45
N ILE A 101 6.00 -12.28 -4.28
CA ILE A 101 7.34 -12.49 -3.77
C ILE A 101 7.22 -13.36 -2.53
N ASP A 102 7.73 -14.59 -2.64
CA ASP A 102 7.70 -15.57 -1.56
C ASP A 102 9.01 -15.51 -0.77
N SER A 103 10.11 -15.05 -1.39
CA SER A 103 11.43 -14.93 -0.76
C SER A 103 12.14 -13.61 -1.09
N LEU A 104 12.91 -13.07 -0.15
CA LEU A 104 13.79 -11.90 -0.35
C LEU A 104 14.87 -12.14 -1.43
N SER A 105 15.16 -13.40 -1.79
CA SER A 105 16.07 -13.74 -2.87
C SER A 105 15.52 -13.45 -4.27
N GLU A 106 14.24 -13.08 -4.39
CA GLU A 106 13.54 -12.84 -5.67
C GLU A 106 13.35 -11.34 -5.99
N LEU A 107 13.89 -10.50 -5.10
CA LEU A 107 14.04 -9.05 -5.23
C LEU A 107 15.40 -8.73 -5.84
#